data_AF-A0A527XJ33-F1
#
_entry.id   AF-A0A527XJ33-F1
#
_cell.length_a   1.000
_cell.length_b   1.000
_cell.length_c   1.000
_cell.angle_alpha   90.00
_cell.angle_beta   90.00
_cell.angle_gamma   90.00
#
_symmetry.space_group_name_H-M   'P 1'
#
loop_
_entity.id
_entity.type
_entity.pdbx_description
1 polymer ?
#
loop_
_entity_poly.entity_id
_entity_poly.type
_entity_poly.pdbx_seq_one_letter_code
_entity_poly.pdbx_strand_id
1 'polypeptide(L)'
;HMMVEVAPPTIACVVSSNDLSFFALRQTRECVIAIPAVGLAEKVVKVGNCSGRDTDKFATAWFTPLPAEQVSAPLVAECFANLEC
;
A
#
# COMPACT_ATOMS: atom_id res chain seq x y z
N HIS A 1 -9.92 -4.74 -2.07
CA HIS A 1 -9.26 -6.00 -2.41
C HIS A 1 -10.26 -7.14 -2.20
N MET A 2 -10.15 -8.23 -2.95
CA MET A 2 -10.99 -9.43 -2.80
C MET A 2 -10.07 -10.65 -2.75
N MET A 3 -10.39 -11.58 -1.85
CA MET A 3 -9.69 -12.85 -1.74
C MET A 3 -10.15 -13.77 -2.88
N VAL A 4 -9.23 -14.20 -3.76
CA VAL A 4 -9.53 -15.01 -4.95
C VAL A 4 -9.32 -16.51 -4.71
N GLU A 5 -8.21 -16.90 -4.09
CA GLU A 5 -7.85 -18.30 -3.84
C GLU A 5 -7.06 -18.46 -2.54
N VAL A 6 -7.50 -19.32 -1.61
CA VAL A 6 -6.90 -19.41 -0.27
C VAL A 6 -5.52 -20.07 -0.27
N ALA A 7 -5.26 -21.02 -1.18
CA ALA A 7 -4.00 -21.72 -1.28
C ALA A 7 -3.72 -22.12 -2.75
N PRO A 8 -2.75 -21.48 -3.43
CA PRO A 8 -1.89 -20.40 -2.94
C PRO A 8 -2.66 -19.06 -2.75
N PRO A 9 -2.34 -18.26 -1.73
CA PRO A 9 -3.09 -17.05 -1.40
C PRO A 9 -3.00 -16.01 -2.52
N THR A 10 -4.15 -15.70 -3.13
CA THR A 10 -4.25 -14.72 -4.23
C THR A 10 -5.24 -13.60 -3.90
N ILE A 11 -4.79 -12.35 -3.99
CA ILE A 11 -5.62 -11.16 -3.74
C ILE A 11 -5.81 -10.36 -5.04
N ALA A 12 -7.05 -10.03 -5.36
CA ALA A 12 -7.36 -9.06 -6.41
C ALA A 12 -7.44 -7.65 -5.84
N CYS A 13 -6.68 -6.71 -6.43
CA CYS A 13 -6.73 -5.29 -6.11
C CYS A 13 -6.96 -4.48 -7.38
N VAL A 14 -7.93 -3.55 -7.35
CA VAL A 14 -8.18 -2.63 -8.44
C VAL A 14 -7.41 -1.34 -8.15
N VAL A 15 -6.56 -0.93 -9.08
CA VAL A 15 -5.78 0.30 -9.00
C VAL A 15 -6.02 1.09 -10.27
N SER A 16 -6.33 2.38 -10.13
CA SER A 16 -6.63 3.23 -11.29
C SER A 16 -5.37 3.48 -12.09
N SER A 17 -5.46 3.47 -13.43
CA SER A 17 -4.34 3.83 -14.31
C SER A 17 -3.86 5.28 -14.14
N ASN A 18 -4.64 6.11 -13.44
CA ASN A 18 -4.25 7.47 -13.09
C ASN A 18 -3.32 7.53 -11.85
N ASP A 19 -3.32 6.50 -11.01
CA ASP A 19 -2.56 6.50 -9.76
C ASP A 19 -1.06 6.29 -10.03
N LEU A 20 -0.18 7.01 -9.31
CA LEU A 20 1.25 6.72 -9.37
C LEU A 20 1.55 5.25 -8.99
N SER A 21 0.78 4.72 -8.04
CA SER A 21 0.85 3.34 -7.59
C SER A 21 0.67 2.34 -8.74
N PHE A 22 -0.16 2.66 -9.75
CA PHE A 22 -0.34 1.79 -10.92
C PHE A 22 0.95 1.67 -11.75
N PHE A 23 1.66 2.79 -11.95
CA PHE A 23 2.93 2.78 -12.67
C PHE A 23 4.00 2.00 -11.91
N ALA A 24 4.10 2.24 -10.59
CA ALA A 24 5.02 1.50 -9.72
C ALA A 24 4.74 -0.01 -9.74
N LEU A 25 3.47 -0.42 -9.61
CA LEU A 25 3.04 -1.83 -9.70
C LEU A 25 3.40 -2.47 -11.05
N ARG A 26 3.19 -1.75 -12.16
CA ARG A 26 3.50 -2.27 -13.50
C ARG A 26 5.00 -2.44 -13.73
N GLN A 27 5.81 -1.55 -13.16
CA GLN A 27 7.26 -1.56 -13.31
C GLN A 27 7.93 -2.58 -12.39
N THR A 28 7.55 -2.62 -11.12
CA THR A 28 8.21 -3.43 -10.08
C THR A 28 7.60 -4.81 -9.92
N ARG A 29 6.32 -4.98 -10.24
CA ARG A 29 5.53 -6.20 -9.99
C ARG A 29 5.41 -6.56 -8.50
N GLU A 30 5.60 -5.58 -7.62
CA GLU A 30 5.62 -5.78 -6.18
C GLU A 30 4.77 -4.72 -5.45
N CYS A 31 4.14 -5.11 -4.35
CA CYS A 31 3.48 -4.19 -3.43
C CYS A 31 3.29 -4.76 -2.02
N VAL A 32 2.85 -3.89 -1.12
CA VAL A 32 2.37 -4.26 0.20
C VAL A 32 0.93 -3.80 0.36
N ILE A 33 0.03 -4.71 0.75
CA ILE A 33 -1.31 -4.37 1.21
C ILE A 33 -1.26 -4.19 2.73
N ALA A 34 -1.12 -2.94 3.16
CA ALA A 34 -1.11 -2.58 4.58
C ALA A 34 -2.54 -2.44 5.12
N ILE A 35 -2.84 -3.10 6.25
CA ILE A 35 -4.17 -3.13 6.86
C ILE A 35 -4.22 -2.20 8.09
N PRO A 36 -4.92 -1.06 8.00
CA PRO A 36 -4.95 -0.07 9.08
C PRO A 36 -6.03 -0.38 10.12
N ALA A 37 -5.78 0.02 11.38
CA ALA A 37 -6.81 0.07 12.41
C ALA A 37 -7.69 1.33 12.26
N VAL A 38 -8.88 1.34 12.88
CA VAL A 38 -9.84 2.46 12.81
C VAL A 38 -9.25 3.81 13.22
N GLY A 39 -8.31 3.83 14.16
CA GLY A 39 -7.63 5.06 14.60
C GLY A 39 -6.79 5.75 13.51
N LEU A 40 -6.51 5.07 12.39
CA LEU A 40 -5.76 5.63 11.26
C LEU A 40 -6.67 6.13 10.13
N ALA A 41 -8.00 6.08 10.29
CA ALA A 41 -8.95 6.38 9.23
C ALA A 41 -8.71 7.76 8.57
N GLU A 42 -8.45 8.81 9.37
CA GLU A 42 -8.16 10.14 8.83
C GLU A 42 -6.89 10.17 7.97
N LYS A 43 -5.83 9.44 8.38
CA LYS A 43 -4.58 9.34 7.61
C LYS A 43 -4.79 8.58 6.32
N VAL A 44 -5.59 7.51 6.35
CA VAL A 44 -5.96 6.72 5.16
C VAL A 44 -6.73 7.59 4.15
N VAL A 45 -7.69 8.39 4.62
CA VAL A 45 -8.44 9.33 3.78
C VAL A 45 -7.49 10.36 3.15
N LYS A 46 -6.54 10.92 3.91
CA LYS A 46 -5.53 11.85 3.37
C LYS A 46 -4.69 11.21 2.28
N VAL A 47 -4.19 9.98 2.50
CA VAL A 47 -3.43 9.23 1.49
C VAL A 47 -4.24 8.98 0.22
N GLY A 48 -5.54 8.69 0.33
CA GLY A 48 -6.43 8.47 -0.82
C GLY A 48 -6.79 9.72 -1.60
N ASN A 49 -6.63 10.92 -1.01
CA ASN A 49 -6.99 12.20 -1.62
C ASN A 49 -5.79 13.02 -2.12
N CYS A 50 -4.58 12.46 -2.07
CA CYS A 50 -3.40 13.07 -2.69
C CYS A 50 -2.65 12.09 -3.60
N SER A 51 -1.76 12.61 -4.43
CA SER A 51 -0.94 11.82 -5.35
C SER A 51 0.50 11.77 -4.86
N GLY A 52 1.13 10.60 -4.98
CA GLY A 52 2.58 10.45 -4.71
C GLY A 52 3.46 11.19 -5.73
N ARG A 53 2.88 11.69 -6.83
CA ARG A 53 3.60 12.47 -7.85
C ARG A 53 3.99 13.85 -7.33
N ASP A 54 3.12 14.42 -6.50
CA ASP A 54 3.21 15.81 -6.04
C ASP A 54 3.60 15.89 -4.57
N THR A 55 3.62 14.76 -3.86
CA THR A 55 3.81 14.71 -2.42
C THR A 55 4.45 13.38 -2.02
N ASP A 56 5.54 13.46 -1.25
CA ASP A 56 6.06 12.28 -0.57
C ASP A 56 5.17 11.97 0.65
N LYS A 57 4.28 10.98 0.47
CA LYS A 57 3.28 10.59 1.48
C LYS A 57 3.92 10.04 2.76
N PHE A 58 5.13 9.49 2.71
CA PHE A 58 5.83 9.06 3.92
C PHE A 58 6.53 10.24 4.59
N ALA A 59 7.20 11.11 3.82
CA ALA A 59 7.85 12.31 4.36
C ALA A 59 6.87 13.35 4.92
N THR A 60 5.59 13.32 4.54
CA THR A 60 4.52 14.09 5.23
C THR A 60 4.25 13.62 6.67
N ALA A 61 5.03 12.66 7.18
CA ALA A 61 4.97 12.11 8.53
C ALA A 61 3.61 11.47 8.87
N TRP A 62 2.87 11.00 7.85
CA TRP A 62 1.63 10.27 8.08
C TRP A 62 1.90 8.83 8.49
N PHE A 63 2.90 8.20 7.85
CA PHE A 63 3.24 6.79 8.04
C PHE A 63 4.75 6.61 8.06
N THR A 64 5.20 5.54 8.72
CA THR A 64 6.62 5.18 8.82
C THR A 64 6.89 3.97 7.91
N PRO A 65 7.78 4.10 6.91
CA PRO A 65 8.15 2.97 6.06
C PRO A 65 9.09 2.02 6.80
N LEU A 66 8.85 0.71 6.69
CA LEU A 66 9.76 -0.33 7.16
C LEU A 66 10.19 -1.24 5.99
N PRO A 67 11.39 -1.84 6.04
CA PRO A 67 11.79 -2.81 5.03
C PRO A 67 10.89 -4.06 5.08
N ALA A 68 10.54 -4.56 3.89
CA ALA A 68 9.85 -5.83 3.69
C ALA A 68 10.85 -6.99 3.54
N GLU A 69 10.39 -8.23 3.66
CA GLU A 69 11.25 -9.42 3.60
C GLU A 69 11.44 -9.95 2.17
N GLN A 70 10.38 -9.94 1.36
CA GLN A 70 10.30 -10.58 0.05
C GLN A 70 10.12 -9.59 -1.10
N VAL A 71 9.69 -8.36 -0.81
CA VAL A 71 9.43 -7.32 -1.82
C VAL A 71 10.21 -6.02 -1.54
N SER A 72 10.39 -5.21 -2.57
CA SER A 72 11.02 -3.88 -2.47
C SER A 72 10.06 -2.79 -1.95
N ALA A 73 8.75 -3.02 -2.04
CA ALA A 73 7.74 -2.10 -1.54
C ALA A 73 7.77 -2.05 0.01
N PRO A 74 7.74 -0.86 0.64
CA PRO A 74 7.87 -0.74 2.08
C PRO A 74 6.60 -1.20 2.82
N LEU A 75 6.78 -1.78 4.01
CA LEU A 75 5.71 -2.00 4.98
C LEU A 75 5.30 -0.67 5.64
N VAL A 76 4.11 -0.62 6.22
CA VAL A 76 3.62 0.53 7.02
C VAL A 76 3.60 0.16 8.50
N ALA A 77 4.44 0.82 9.31
CA ALA A 77 4.64 0.48 10.72
C ALA A 77 3.37 0.62 11.58
N GLU A 78 2.51 1.58 11.24
CA GLU A 78 1.29 1.87 11.99
C GLU A 78 0.16 0.87 11.68
N CYS A 79 0.25 0.12 10.59
CA CYS A 79 -0.74 -0.88 10.21
C CYS A 79 -0.56 -2.17 11.04
N PHE A 80 -1.67 -2.78 11.46
CA PHE A 80 -1.61 -3.97 12.32
C PHE A 80 -1.24 -5.24 11.54
N ALA A 81 -1.33 -5.21 10.22
CA ALA A 81 -0.88 -6.25 9.32
C ALA A 81 -0.36 -5.65 8.01
N ASN A 82 0.62 -6.31 7.41
CA ASN A 82 1.15 -5.99 6.09
C ASN A 82 1.23 -7.29 5.28
N LEU A 83 0.70 -7.30 4.06
CA LEU A 83 0.75 -8.45 3.16
C LEU A 83 1.66 -8.10 1.99
N GLU A 84 2.79 -8.78 1.90
CA GLU A 84 3.73 -8.67 0.78
C GLU A 84 3.18 -9.44 -0.43
N CYS A 85 3.20 -8.82 -1.62
CA CYS A 85 2.55 -9.30 -2.84
C CYS A 85 3.38 -9.01 -4.10
#